data_AF-A0A516SCV3-F1
#
_entry.id   AF-A0A516SCV3-F1
#
_cell.length_a   1.000
_cell.length_b   1.000
_cell.length_c   1.000
_cell.angle_alpha   90.00
_cell.angle_beta   90.00
_cell.angle_gamma   90.00
#
_symmetry.space_group_name_H-M   'P 1'
#
loop_
_entity.id
_entity.type
_entity.pdbx_description
1 polymer ?
#
loop_
_entity_poly.entity_id
_entity_poly.type
_entity_poly.pdbx_seq_one_letter_code
_entity_poly.pdbx_strand_id
1 'polypeptide(L)'
;MHPLYRHPAELVAQAEGSGQALAGGRAMSDRTGMRNHPKSRPGIADADQKMTQGIEQQMNQINVANELTTGLKDLDDLLGGGLQRGQLVLVDGPSGIGKTALGLGIATANAHKGVPAAFHSLDKQPEHLGARLLATVGGADLRRLRSGQLSDDDVTRCHFASDQLSHFPMWVPVRDHRTVAQIAKEAR
;
A
#
# COMPACT_ATOMS: atom_id res chain seq x y z
N MET A 1 12.46 -8.49 16.93
CA MET A 1 11.12 -8.28 16.34
C MET A 1 11.32 -8.10 14.84
N HIS A 2 10.59 -8.84 13.99
CA HIS A 2 10.81 -8.80 12.52
C HIS A 2 10.45 -7.40 11.96
N PRO A 3 11.21 -6.85 11.00
CA PRO A 3 11.03 -5.50 10.42
C PRO A 3 9.59 -5.14 10.02
N LEU A 4 8.85 -6.12 9.48
CA LEU A 4 7.44 -5.99 9.09
C LEU A 4 6.49 -5.59 10.24
N TYR A 5 6.93 -5.71 11.50
CA TYR A 5 6.13 -5.40 12.70
C TYR A 5 6.49 -4.05 13.34
N ARG A 6 7.31 -3.21 12.68
CA ARG A 6 7.68 -1.85 13.12
C ARG A 6 6.61 -0.81 12.81
N HIS A 7 6.55 0.28 13.59
CA HIS A 7 5.50 1.30 13.45
C HIS A 7 5.58 2.04 12.09
N PRO A 8 4.44 2.42 11.46
CA PRO A 8 4.41 3.09 10.15
C PRO A 8 5.30 4.33 10.03
N ALA A 9 5.31 5.17 11.07
CA ALA A 9 6.13 6.38 11.11
C ALA A 9 7.64 6.09 10.94
N GLU A 10 8.12 4.93 11.37
CA GLU A 10 9.53 4.52 11.21
C GLU A 10 9.84 4.10 9.77
N LEU A 11 8.86 3.51 9.07
CA LEU A 11 9.01 3.08 7.67
C LEU A 11 8.94 4.28 6.72
N VAL A 12 8.09 5.26 7.00
CA VAL A 12 7.99 6.49 6.21
C VAL A 12 9.30 7.28 6.31
N ALA A 13 9.86 7.44 7.52
CA ALA A 13 11.14 8.11 7.72
C ALA A 13 12.32 7.41 6.98
N GLN A 14 12.31 6.08 6.88
CA GLN A 14 13.32 5.31 6.12
C GLN A 14 13.15 5.46 4.60
N ALA A 15 11.91 5.50 4.10
CA ALA A 15 11.63 5.74 2.68
C ALA A 15 12.00 7.18 2.27
N GLU A 16 11.76 8.15 3.14
CA GLU A 16 12.12 9.57 2.92
C GLU A 16 13.63 9.80 2.93
N GLY A 17 14.40 9.03 3.70
CA GLY A 17 15.87 9.11 3.76
C GLY A 17 16.58 8.67 2.47
N SER A 18 15.90 7.92 1.60
CA SER A 18 16.48 7.37 0.34
C SER A 18 16.09 8.20 -0.91
N GLY A 19 15.29 9.26 -0.76
CA GLY A 19 14.70 10.03 -1.87
C GLY A 19 15.10 11.51 -1.95
N GLN A 20 16.03 12.01 -1.14
CA GLN A 20 16.38 13.44 -1.14
C GLN A 20 17.41 13.81 -2.20
N ALA A 21 16.92 14.00 -3.43
CA ALA A 21 17.44 15.02 -4.33
C ALA A 21 16.30 15.49 -5.24
N LEU A 22 15.66 16.61 -4.89
CA LEU A 22 15.34 17.74 -5.76
C LEU A 22 14.41 18.75 -5.04
N ALA A 23 14.74 20.02 -5.23
CA ALA A 23 13.98 21.25 -4.96
C ALA A 23 13.91 21.76 -3.51
N GLY A 24 14.80 22.71 -3.21
CA GLY A 24 14.61 23.70 -2.15
C GLY A 24 14.01 25.02 -2.65
N GLY A 25 13.58 25.87 -1.70
CA GLY A 25 13.44 27.32 -1.90
C GLY A 25 12.17 27.98 -1.34
N ARG A 26 12.28 28.55 -0.12
CA ARG A 26 11.81 29.89 0.40
C ARG A 26 10.50 30.52 -0.14
N ALA A 27 9.68 31.29 0.57
CA ALA A 27 9.64 31.85 1.94
C ALA A 27 8.23 32.47 2.21
N MET A 28 7.99 32.82 3.48
CA MET A 28 6.82 33.48 4.13
C MET A 28 6.20 34.72 3.44
N SER A 29 4.89 34.94 3.65
CA SER A 29 4.33 36.21 4.20
C SER A 29 2.80 36.13 4.46
N ASP A 30 2.46 35.95 5.73
CA ASP A 30 1.40 36.53 6.57
C ASP A 30 0.21 37.35 5.99
N ARG A 31 -1.03 36.98 6.40
CA ARG A 31 -2.11 37.78 7.05
C ARG A 31 -3.56 37.55 6.58
N THR A 32 -4.36 37.06 7.55
CA THR A 32 -5.69 37.53 7.99
C THR A 32 -6.87 37.57 7.00
N GLY A 33 -7.93 36.79 7.28
CA GLY A 33 -9.28 37.15 6.84
C GLY A 33 -10.29 36.01 6.67
N MET A 34 -11.22 35.92 7.63
CA MET A 34 -12.60 35.46 7.48
C MET A 34 -12.90 33.96 7.27
N ARG A 35 -13.65 33.42 8.25
CA ARG A 35 -14.41 32.18 8.19
C ARG A 35 -15.36 32.20 7.00
N ASN A 36 -15.15 31.30 6.03
CA ASN A 36 -16.19 30.85 5.12
C ASN A 36 -16.40 29.36 5.31
N HIS A 37 -17.62 28.98 5.69
CA HIS A 37 -18.11 27.61 5.63
C HIS A 37 -18.54 27.34 4.18
N PRO A 38 -17.90 26.46 3.39
CA PRO A 38 -18.42 26.13 2.08
C PRO A 38 -19.58 25.15 2.24
N LYS A 39 -20.81 25.66 2.06
CA LYS A 39 -22.01 24.86 1.79
C LYS A 39 -22.00 24.46 0.32
N SER A 40 -21.74 23.18 0.04
CA SER A 40 -22.42 22.35 -0.98
C SER A 40 -21.57 21.12 -1.27
N ARG A 41 -22.19 19.94 -1.31
CA ARG A 41 -21.56 18.76 -1.91
C ARG A 41 -21.30 19.09 -3.38
N PRO A 42 -20.08 18.92 -3.91
CA PRO A 42 -19.81 19.23 -5.31
C PRO A 42 -20.76 18.43 -6.21
N GLY A 43 -21.44 19.14 -7.12
CA GLY A 43 -22.36 18.53 -8.08
C GLY A 43 -21.60 17.81 -9.19
N ILE A 44 -22.30 16.98 -9.97
CA ILE A 44 -21.70 16.29 -11.13
C ILE A 44 -21.08 17.29 -12.12
N ALA A 45 -21.64 18.50 -12.26
CA ALA A 45 -21.07 19.57 -13.10
C ALA A 45 -19.71 20.10 -12.59
N ASP A 46 -19.52 20.21 -11.26
CA ASP A 46 -18.23 20.61 -10.68
C ASP A 46 -17.17 19.52 -10.85
N ALA A 47 -17.60 18.25 -10.82
CA ALA A 47 -16.74 17.10 -11.10
C ALA A 47 -16.37 17.03 -12.58
N ASP A 48 -17.31 17.31 -13.48
CA ASP A 48 -17.12 17.32 -14.94
C ASP A 48 -16.14 18.43 -15.36
N GLN A 49 -16.28 19.63 -14.81
CA GLN A 49 -15.38 20.75 -15.10
C GLN A 49 -13.96 20.49 -14.56
N LYS A 50 -13.84 19.90 -13.36
CA LYS A 50 -12.55 19.44 -12.82
C LYS A 50 -11.94 18.30 -13.63
N MET A 51 -12.77 17.39 -14.15
CA MET A 51 -12.31 16.26 -14.96
C MET A 51 -11.81 16.75 -16.32
N THR A 52 -12.53 17.67 -16.96
CA THR A 52 -12.13 18.26 -18.25
C THR A 52 -10.83 19.05 -18.12
N GLN A 53 -10.70 19.87 -17.06
CA GLN A 53 -9.45 20.58 -16.75
C GLN A 53 -8.32 19.61 -16.35
N GLY A 54 -8.66 18.52 -15.65
CA GLY A 54 -7.72 17.45 -15.29
C GLY A 54 -7.15 16.73 -16.51
N ILE A 55 -7.98 16.41 -17.50
CA ILE A 55 -7.59 15.74 -18.76
C ILE A 55 -6.57 16.61 -19.53
N GLU A 56 -6.81 17.91 -19.64
CA GLU A 56 -5.89 18.84 -20.32
C GLU A 56 -4.53 18.95 -19.61
N GLN A 57 -4.51 18.86 -18.27
CA GLN A 57 -3.28 18.82 -17.48
C GLN A 57 -2.57 17.46 -17.56
N GLN A 58 -3.33 16.37 -17.65
CA GLN A 58 -2.84 14.99 -17.75
C GLN A 58 -2.16 14.71 -19.09
N MET A 59 -2.64 15.32 -20.18
CA MET A 59 -2.00 15.20 -21.50
C MET A 59 -0.59 15.81 -21.55
N ASN A 60 -0.25 16.72 -20.62
CA ASN A 60 1.04 17.41 -20.58
C ASN A 60 2.02 16.87 -19.52
N GLN A 61 1.58 15.93 -18.68
CA GLN A 61 2.44 15.21 -17.74
C GLN A 61 2.39 13.73 -18.07
N ILE A 62 3.50 13.17 -18.57
CA ILE A 62 3.69 11.72 -18.62
C ILE A 62 3.55 11.23 -17.18
N ASN A 63 2.38 10.68 -16.85
CA ASN A 63 1.92 10.45 -15.49
C ASN A 63 2.52 9.14 -14.96
N VAL A 64 3.82 9.13 -14.70
CA VAL A 64 4.51 7.97 -14.11
C VAL A 64 4.22 7.84 -12.60
N ALA A 65 3.58 8.84 -11.97
CA ALA A 65 3.61 9.01 -10.51
C ALA A 65 2.33 8.64 -9.73
N ASN A 66 1.18 8.35 -10.38
CA ASN A 66 -0.11 8.27 -9.69
C ASN A 66 -0.78 6.89 -9.64
N GLU A 67 -0.18 5.86 -10.24
CA GLU A 67 -0.82 4.55 -10.37
C GLU A 67 -0.14 3.51 -9.47
N LEU A 68 -0.91 2.96 -8.54
CA LEU A 68 -0.51 1.80 -7.73
C LEU A 68 -0.85 0.53 -8.50
N THR A 69 0.08 -0.40 -8.62
CA THR A 69 -0.15 -1.66 -9.34
C THR A 69 -0.93 -2.64 -8.48
N THR A 70 -1.77 -3.48 -9.07
CA THR A 70 -2.34 -4.64 -8.38
C THR A 70 -1.35 -5.81 -8.29
N GLY A 71 -0.23 -5.74 -9.02
CA GLY A 71 0.70 -6.85 -9.22
C GLY A 71 0.22 -7.86 -10.25
N LEU A 72 -0.97 -7.66 -10.84
CA LEU A 72 -1.56 -8.49 -11.88
C LEU A 72 -1.76 -7.62 -13.12
N LYS A 73 -0.90 -7.81 -14.13
CA LYS A 73 -0.89 -6.97 -15.34
C LYS A 73 -2.26 -6.85 -15.99
N ASP A 74 -2.95 -7.98 -16.18
CA ASP A 74 -4.26 -7.98 -16.85
C ASP A 74 -5.33 -7.24 -16.05
N LEU A 75 -5.22 -7.22 -14.71
CA LEU A 75 -6.12 -6.45 -13.86
C LEU A 75 -5.78 -4.96 -13.88
N ASP A 76 -4.49 -4.60 -13.91
CA ASP A 76 -4.06 -3.21 -14.06
C ASP A 76 -4.55 -2.62 -15.39
N ASP A 77 -4.42 -3.38 -16.48
CA ASP A 77 -4.92 -2.99 -17.81
C ASP A 77 -6.45 -2.77 -17.78
N LEU A 78 -7.20 -3.67 -17.14
CA LEU A 78 -8.65 -3.56 -16.99
C LEU A 78 -9.07 -2.34 -16.16
N LEU A 79 -8.27 -1.98 -15.16
CA LEU A 79 -8.50 -0.82 -14.29
C LEU A 79 -7.98 0.50 -14.88
N GLY A 80 -7.42 0.46 -16.10
CA GLY A 80 -6.92 1.65 -16.79
C GLY A 80 -5.57 2.14 -16.28
N GLY A 81 -4.67 1.22 -15.90
CA GLY A 81 -3.31 1.52 -15.40
C GLY A 81 -3.05 1.08 -13.96
N GLY A 82 -4.08 0.59 -13.25
CA GLY A 82 -4.00 0.14 -11.86
C GLY A 82 -4.94 0.92 -10.94
N LEU A 83 -4.58 0.98 -9.66
CA LEU A 83 -5.34 1.65 -8.60
C LEU A 83 -4.92 3.12 -8.48
N GLN A 84 -5.89 4.02 -8.37
CA GLN A 84 -5.62 5.45 -8.26
C GLN A 84 -5.56 5.90 -6.79
N ARG A 85 -4.68 6.85 -6.47
CA ARG A 85 -4.59 7.44 -5.13
C ARG A 85 -5.91 8.10 -4.71
N GLY A 86 -6.26 7.99 -3.44
CA GLY A 86 -7.50 8.57 -2.89
C GLY A 86 -8.78 7.75 -3.13
N GLN A 87 -8.69 6.60 -3.81
CA GLN A 87 -9.83 5.71 -3.98
C GLN A 87 -10.06 4.78 -2.78
N LEU A 88 -11.32 4.42 -2.56
CA LEU A 88 -11.71 3.30 -1.72
C LEU A 88 -12.09 2.13 -2.63
N VAL A 89 -11.34 1.04 -2.55
CA VAL A 89 -11.58 -0.18 -3.34
C VAL A 89 -12.12 -1.27 -2.43
N LEU A 90 -13.27 -1.85 -2.80
CA LEU A 90 -13.89 -2.96 -2.08
C LEU A 90 -13.71 -4.26 -2.87
N VAL A 91 -13.09 -5.25 -2.24
CA VAL A 91 -12.99 -6.62 -2.75
C VAL A 91 -13.92 -7.50 -1.93
N ASP A 92 -15.03 -7.93 -2.52
CA ASP A 92 -16.02 -8.78 -1.87
C ASP A 92 -16.11 -10.19 -2.51
N GLY A 93 -16.60 -11.15 -1.73
CA GLY A 93 -16.92 -12.49 -2.19
C GLY A 93 -16.81 -13.55 -1.09
N PRO A 94 -17.11 -14.82 -1.37
CA PRO A 94 -17.11 -15.90 -0.39
C PRO A 94 -15.77 -16.14 0.34
N SER A 95 -15.79 -16.82 1.49
CA SER A 95 -14.57 -17.27 2.15
C SER A 95 -13.78 -18.24 1.26
N GLY A 96 -12.45 -18.22 1.35
CA GLY A 96 -11.58 -19.14 0.60
C GLY A 96 -11.20 -18.72 -0.82
N ILE A 97 -11.88 -17.75 -1.44
CA ILE A 97 -11.61 -17.33 -2.85
C ILE A 97 -10.30 -16.56 -3.07
N GLY A 98 -9.54 -16.28 -1.99
CA GLY A 98 -8.25 -15.61 -2.11
C GLY A 98 -8.23 -14.10 -1.85
N LYS A 99 -9.29 -13.49 -1.27
CA LYS A 99 -9.31 -12.04 -0.95
C LYS A 99 -8.08 -11.55 -0.17
N THR A 100 -7.68 -12.28 0.88
CA THR A 100 -6.46 -11.96 1.64
C THR A 100 -5.20 -12.11 0.79
N ALA A 101 -5.17 -13.08 -0.12
CA ALA A 101 -4.06 -13.29 -1.04
C ALA A 101 -3.89 -12.08 -1.96
N LEU A 102 -5.00 -11.64 -2.56
CA LEU A 102 -5.05 -10.51 -3.46
C LEU A 102 -4.60 -9.24 -2.75
N GLY A 103 -5.22 -8.90 -1.60
CA GLY A 103 -4.85 -7.70 -0.85
C GLY A 103 -3.39 -7.68 -0.42
N LEU A 104 -2.86 -8.83 0.03
CA LEU A 104 -1.45 -8.94 0.40
C LEU A 104 -0.54 -8.80 -0.82
N GLY A 105 -0.90 -9.42 -1.96
CA GLY A 105 -0.16 -9.31 -3.22
C GLY A 105 -0.09 -7.88 -3.74
N ILE A 106 -1.20 -7.15 -3.72
CA ILE A 106 -1.25 -5.72 -4.08
C ILE A 106 -0.31 -4.92 -3.18
N ALA A 107 -0.39 -5.13 -1.87
CA ALA A 107 0.47 -4.44 -0.91
C ALA A 107 1.95 -4.75 -1.14
N THR A 108 2.28 -6.03 -1.38
CA THR A 108 3.67 -6.48 -1.60
C THR A 108 4.23 -5.95 -2.91
N ALA A 109 3.44 -5.94 -3.99
CA ALA A 109 3.84 -5.43 -5.30
C ALA A 109 4.21 -3.93 -5.23
N ASN A 110 3.44 -3.13 -4.49
CA ASN A 110 3.72 -1.72 -4.30
C ASN A 110 4.89 -1.49 -3.32
N ALA A 111 4.96 -2.25 -2.23
CA ALA A 111 6.08 -2.17 -1.29
C ALA A 111 7.42 -2.53 -1.95
N HIS A 112 7.45 -3.52 -2.84
CA HIS A 112 8.63 -3.84 -3.65
C HIS A 112 9.08 -2.66 -4.54
N LYS A 113 8.15 -1.79 -4.95
CA LYS A 113 8.45 -0.55 -5.70
C LYS A 113 8.81 0.63 -4.78
N GLY A 114 8.98 0.40 -3.48
CA GLY A 114 9.30 1.43 -2.49
C GLY A 114 8.08 2.25 -2.03
N VAL A 115 6.85 1.86 -2.37
CA VAL A 115 5.65 2.56 -1.92
C VAL A 115 5.22 2.02 -0.55
N PRO A 116 5.12 2.88 0.49
CA PRO A 116 4.71 2.43 1.81
C PRO A 116 3.32 1.80 1.83
N ALA A 117 3.17 0.67 2.53
CA ALA A 117 1.91 -0.06 2.63
C ALA A 117 1.65 -0.57 4.05
N ALA A 118 0.40 -0.46 4.50
CA ALA A 118 -0.07 -1.03 5.76
C ALA A 118 -1.12 -2.10 5.49
N PHE A 119 -0.94 -3.32 6.02
CA PHE A 119 -1.89 -4.42 5.86
C PHE A 119 -2.52 -4.80 7.20
N HIS A 120 -3.71 -4.26 7.48
CA HIS A 120 -4.47 -4.60 8.69
C HIS A 120 -5.30 -5.86 8.46
N SER A 121 -5.10 -6.86 9.33
CA SER A 121 -5.90 -8.08 9.34
C SER A 121 -6.70 -8.19 10.62
N LEU A 122 -8.03 -8.28 10.49
CA LEU A 122 -8.95 -8.42 11.63
C LEU A 122 -9.18 -9.88 12.05
N ASP A 123 -8.87 -10.83 11.17
CA ASP A 123 -9.16 -12.26 11.37
C ASP A 123 -7.87 -13.06 11.63
N LYS A 124 -6.83 -12.84 10.82
CA LYS A 124 -5.61 -13.65 10.84
C LYS A 124 -4.54 -13.05 11.71
N GLN A 125 -3.83 -13.94 12.42
CA GLN A 125 -2.62 -13.60 13.13
C GLN A 125 -1.47 -13.23 12.16
N PRO A 126 -0.54 -12.35 12.56
CA PRO A 126 0.53 -11.89 11.69
C PRO A 126 1.44 -13.00 11.16
N GLU A 127 1.65 -14.07 11.93
CA GLU A 127 2.50 -15.21 11.56
C GLU A 127 1.93 -15.95 10.33
N HIS A 128 0.60 -16.06 10.23
CA HIS A 128 -0.05 -16.64 9.06
C HIS A 128 0.09 -15.78 7.80
N LEU A 129 0.18 -14.46 7.97
CA LEU A 129 0.45 -13.53 6.87
C LEU A 129 1.94 -13.57 6.49
N GLY A 130 2.82 -13.66 7.49
CA GLY A 130 4.27 -13.80 7.31
C GLY A 130 4.64 -15.02 6.47
N ALA A 131 4.08 -16.20 6.76
CA ALA A 131 4.29 -17.38 5.93
C ALA A 131 3.87 -17.17 4.47
N ARG A 132 2.81 -16.40 4.24
CA ARG A 132 2.34 -16.06 2.89
C ARG A 132 3.28 -15.08 2.19
N LEU A 133 3.78 -14.08 2.90
CA LEU A 133 4.79 -13.15 2.39
C LEU A 133 6.08 -13.87 2.00
N LEU A 134 6.56 -14.77 2.86
CA LEU A 134 7.75 -15.59 2.59
C LEU A 134 7.56 -16.46 1.34
N ALA A 135 6.39 -17.11 1.21
CA ALA A 135 6.06 -17.88 0.01
C ALA A 135 6.03 -17.00 -1.24
N THR A 136 5.38 -15.83 -1.18
CA THR A 136 5.24 -14.93 -2.32
C THR A 136 6.58 -14.36 -2.78
N VAL A 137 7.44 -13.94 -1.85
CA VAL A 137 8.73 -13.30 -2.18
C VAL A 137 9.82 -14.34 -2.48
N GLY A 138 9.87 -15.43 -1.71
CA GLY A 138 10.90 -16.46 -1.85
C GLY A 138 10.56 -17.58 -2.84
N GLY A 139 9.32 -17.65 -3.32
CA GLY A 139 8.87 -18.74 -4.18
C GLY A 139 8.85 -20.11 -3.47
N ALA A 140 8.71 -20.13 -2.14
CA ALA A 140 8.58 -21.36 -1.36
C ALA A 140 7.12 -21.87 -1.36
N ASP A 141 6.93 -23.18 -1.24
CA ASP A 141 5.58 -23.76 -1.18
C ASP A 141 4.90 -23.42 0.16
N LEU A 142 3.82 -22.62 0.11
CA LEU A 142 3.08 -22.20 1.28
C LEU A 142 2.52 -23.38 2.12
N ARG A 143 2.15 -24.50 1.51
CA ARG A 143 1.68 -25.70 2.22
C ARG A 143 2.80 -26.32 3.04
N ARG A 144 4.03 -26.34 2.50
CA ARG A 144 5.21 -26.79 3.23
C ARG A 144 5.56 -25.85 4.38
N LEU A 145 5.52 -24.53 4.14
CA LEU A 145 5.69 -23.52 5.21
C LEU A 145 4.69 -23.70 6.35
N ARG A 146 3.43 -23.99 6.03
CA ARG A 146 2.38 -24.17 7.04
C ARG A 146 2.44 -25.52 7.77
N SER A 147 2.92 -26.56 7.11
CA SER A 147 3.00 -27.91 7.70
C SER A 147 4.31 -28.16 8.45
N GLY A 148 5.33 -27.30 8.26
CA GLY A 148 6.66 -27.47 8.83
C GLY A 148 7.54 -28.49 8.09
N GLN A 149 7.05 -29.07 6.99
CA GLN A 149 7.77 -30.05 6.18
C GLN A 149 8.66 -29.35 5.15
N LEU A 150 9.73 -28.71 5.63
CA LEU A 150 10.63 -27.90 4.81
C LEU A 150 11.83 -28.71 4.32
N SER A 151 12.16 -28.54 3.04
CA SER A 151 13.47 -28.94 2.52
C SER A 151 14.51 -27.85 2.81
N ASP A 152 15.80 -28.17 2.66
CA ASP A 152 16.89 -27.20 2.80
C ASP A 152 16.77 -26.04 1.78
N ASP A 153 16.23 -26.33 0.60
CA ASP A 153 15.93 -25.31 -0.42
C ASP A 153 14.78 -24.38 0.04
N ASP A 154 13.72 -24.94 0.64
CA ASP A 154 12.62 -24.14 1.21
C ASP A 154 13.14 -23.20 2.31
N VAL A 155 14.01 -23.69 3.19
CA VAL A 155 14.65 -22.89 4.25
C VAL A 155 15.51 -21.77 3.66
N THR A 156 16.31 -22.09 2.63
CA THR A 156 17.15 -21.11 1.92
C THR A 156 16.30 -19.99 1.30
N ARG A 157 15.22 -20.35 0.60
CA ARG A 157 14.26 -19.41 0.02
C ARG A 157 13.59 -18.53 1.09
N CYS A 158 13.26 -19.10 2.25
CA CYS A 158 12.70 -18.34 3.37
C CYS A 158 13.69 -17.31 3.91
N HIS A 159 14.96 -17.68 4.08
CA HIS A 159 15.98 -16.74 4.53
C HIS A 159 16.17 -15.59 3.54
N PHE A 160 16.27 -15.89 2.24
CA PHE A 160 16.34 -14.88 1.20
C PHE A 160 15.10 -13.96 1.21
N ALA A 161 13.90 -14.52 1.30
CA ALA A 161 12.67 -13.75 1.36
C ALA A 161 12.59 -12.88 2.61
N SER A 162 13.02 -13.38 3.76
CA SER A 162 13.03 -12.63 5.02
C SER A 162 13.97 -11.43 4.93
N ASP A 163 15.15 -11.59 4.31
CA ASP A 163 16.07 -10.50 4.04
C ASP A 163 15.44 -9.44 3.12
N GLN A 164 14.83 -9.84 2.00
CA GLN A 164 14.15 -8.91 1.09
C GLN A 164 13.00 -8.16 1.78
N LEU A 165 12.12 -8.90 2.47
CA LEU A 165 10.98 -8.33 3.21
C LEU A 165 11.43 -7.36 4.31
N SER A 166 12.65 -7.49 4.82
CA SER A 166 13.18 -6.59 5.84
C SER A 166 13.38 -5.15 5.33
N HIS A 167 13.53 -5.00 4.02
CA HIS A 167 13.77 -3.74 3.33
C HIS A 167 12.50 -3.14 2.72
N PHE A 168 11.38 -3.88 2.69
CA PHE A 168 10.13 -3.36 2.14
C PHE A 168 9.52 -2.34 3.12
N PRO A 169 9.01 -1.19 2.64
CA PRO A 169 8.28 -0.23 3.45
C PRO A 169 6.85 -0.74 3.73
N MET A 170 6.73 -1.98 4.22
CA MET A 170 5.47 -2.63 4.53
C MET A 170 5.34 -2.87 6.02
N TRP A 171 4.16 -2.55 6.54
CA TRP A 171 3.79 -2.82 7.93
C TRP A 171 2.59 -3.77 8.01
N VAL A 172 2.70 -4.75 8.91
CA VAL A 172 1.60 -5.66 9.27
C VAL A 172 1.38 -5.56 10.79
N PRO A 173 0.42 -4.75 11.27
CA PRO A 173 0.14 -4.65 12.69
C PRO A 173 -0.25 -5.99 13.31
N VAL A 174 0.07 -6.14 14.60
CA VAL A 174 -0.44 -7.25 15.40
C VAL A 174 -1.97 -7.18 15.44
N ARG A 175 -2.63 -8.32 15.30
CA ARG A 175 -4.09 -8.41 15.32
C ARG A 175 -4.64 -7.93 16.66
N ASP A 176 -5.55 -6.97 16.62
CA ASP A 176 -6.33 -6.48 17.76
C ASP A 176 -7.69 -5.92 17.31
N HIS A 177 -8.50 -5.47 18.27
CA HIS A 177 -9.82 -4.90 18.02
C HIS A 177 -9.75 -3.39 17.72
N ARG A 178 -8.98 -3.00 16.69
CA ARG A 178 -8.87 -1.61 16.25
C ARG A 178 -10.12 -1.12 15.51
N THR A 179 -10.48 0.13 15.78
CA THR A 179 -11.51 0.89 15.06
C THR A 179 -10.94 1.54 13.80
N VAL A 180 -11.82 1.88 12.85
CA VAL A 180 -11.45 2.65 11.65
C VAL A 180 -10.74 3.96 12.01
N ALA A 181 -11.17 4.63 13.09
CA ALA A 181 -10.54 5.87 13.55
C ALA A 181 -9.09 5.66 14.03
N GLN A 182 -8.79 4.53 14.68
CA GLN A 182 -7.43 4.18 15.08
C GLN A 182 -6.55 3.89 13.86
N ILE A 183 -7.06 3.10 12.90
CA ILE A 183 -6.35 2.83 11.63
C ILE A 183 -6.05 4.14 10.89
N ALA A 184 -7.03 5.03 10.79
CA ALA A 184 -6.87 6.33 10.13
C ALA A 184 -5.86 7.25 10.83
N LYS A 185 -5.67 7.12 12.15
CA LYS A 185 -4.68 7.87 12.92
C LYS A 185 -3.25 7.39 12.63
N GLU A 186 -3.06 6.09 12.40
CA GLU A 186 -1.75 5.49 12.14
C GLU A 186 -1.27 5.68 10.69
N ALA A 187 -2.21 5.93 9.78
CA ALA A 187 -1.93 6.21 8.37
C ALA A 187 -1.55 7.69 8.09
N ARG A 188 -1.54 8.55 9.11
CA ARG A 188 -1.18 9.98 9.03
C ARG A 188 0.15 10.24 9.71
#